data_AF-A0A4V2Z2E6-F1
#
_entry.id   AF-A0A4V2Z2E6-F1
#
_cell.length_a   1.000
_cell.length_b   1.000
_cell.length_c   1.000
_cell.angle_alpha   90.00
_cell.angle_beta   90.00
_cell.angle_gamma   90.00
#
_symmetry.space_group_name_H-M   'P 1'
#
loop_
_entity.id
_entity.type
_entity.pdbx_description
1 polymer ?
#
loop_
_entity_poly.entity_id
_entity_poly.type
_entity_poly.pdbx_seq_one_letter_code
_entity_poly.pdbx_strand_id
1 'polypeptide(L)'
;MKASKEQLVRLLESRDVRRRRKLYEYYEHYFQQQHSARFTIELINADLGFALVNRQDVKYIRAHCHLWKTAPPETAETKQHTVEKKSLKKEIWTNQEELKNPIFTGSKLDSL
;
A
#
# COMPACT_ATOMS: atom_id res chain seq x y z
N MET A 1 -18.37 -7.01 19.47
CA MET A 1 -17.96 -8.41 19.70
C MET A 1 -16.57 -8.62 19.12
N LYS A 2 -15.60 -9.13 19.90
CA LYS A 2 -14.27 -9.53 19.38
C LYS A 2 -14.46 -10.77 18.49
N ALA A 3 -13.90 -10.77 17.28
CA ALA A 3 -13.98 -11.94 16.40
C ALA A 3 -13.24 -13.14 17.02
N SER A 4 -13.71 -14.37 16.80
CA SER A 4 -12.93 -15.56 17.19
C SER A 4 -11.68 -15.67 16.31
N LYS A 5 -10.56 -16.13 16.88
CA LYS A 5 -9.29 -16.38 16.17
C LYS A 5 -9.50 -17.31 14.97
N GLU A 6 -10.30 -18.35 15.15
CA GLU A 6 -10.61 -19.34 14.11
C GLU A 6 -11.35 -18.71 12.93
N GLN A 7 -12.29 -17.80 13.20
CA GLN A 7 -13.01 -17.08 12.16
C GLN A 7 -12.07 -16.17 11.37
N LEU A 8 -11.13 -15.51 12.04
CA LEU A 8 -10.11 -14.70 11.38
C LEU A 8 -9.21 -15.54 10.47
N VAL A 9 -8.75 -16.70 10.95
CA VAL A 9 -7.92 -17.62 10.15
C VAL A 9 -8.67 -18.05 8.88
N ARG A 10 -9.93 -18.48 9.00
CA ARG A 10 -10.75 -18.87 7.83
C ARG A 10 -10.88 -17.74 6.80
N LEU A 11 -11.08 -16.50 7.25
CA LEU A 11 -11.16 -15.33 6.37
C LEU A 11 -9.82 -15.01 5.69
N LEU A 12 -8.70 -15.22 6.38
CA LEU A 12 -7.37 -15.01 5.83
C LEU A 12 -7.04 -16.04 4.75
N GLU A 13 -7.36 -17.32 4.99
CA GLU A 13 -7.19 -18.43 4.06
C GLU A 13 -8.04 -18.25 2.79
N SER A 14 -9.33 -17.94 2.95
CA SER A 14 -10.25 -17.73 1.84
C SER A 14 -10.02 -16.42 1.07
N ARG A 15 -9.11 -15.57 1.57
CA ARG A 15 -8.81 -14.23 1.06
C ARG A 15 -10.03 -13.31 0.96
N ASP A 16 -10.97 -13.45 1.90
CA ASP A 16 -12.19 -12.64 1.95
C ASP A 16 -11.87 -11.14 2.10
N VAL A 17 -12.67 -10.27 1.47
CA VAL A 17 -12.53 -8.81 1.55
C VAL A 17 -12.66 -8.28 2.98
N ARG A 18 -13.42 -8.97 3.84
CA ARG A 18 -13.65 -8.63 5.24
C ARG A 18 -12.47 -8.98 6.13
N ARG A 19 -11.52 -9.80 5.66
CA ARG A 19 -10.37 -10.27 6.46
C ARG A 19 -9.57 -9.11 7.05
N ARG A 20 -9.40 -8.01 6.31
CA ARG A 20 -8.58 -6.86 6.76
C ARG A 20 -9.24 -6.09 7.89
N ARG A 21 -10.56 -5.89 7.82
CA ARG A 21 -11.33 -5.26 8.90
C ARG A 21 -11.30 -6.13 10.15
N LYS A 22 -11.53 -7.45 10.00
CA LYS A 22 -11.48 -8.39 11.11
C LYS A 22 -10.09 -8.53 11.72
N LEU A 23 -9.05 -8.47 10.90
CA LEU A 23 -7.65 -8.45 11.35
C LEU A 23 -7.36 -7.22 12.21
N TYR A 24 -7.84 -6.05 11.80
CA TYR A 24 -7.73 -4.83 12.58
C TYR A 24 -8.50 -4.93 13.91
N GLU A 25 -9.75 -5.38 13.89
CA GLU A 25 -10.57 -5.52 15.11
C GLU A 25 -9.93 -6.48 16.14
N TYR A 26 -9.27 -7.54 15.67
CA TYR A 26 -8.62 -8.51 16.55
C TYR A 26 -7.27 -8.01 17.11
N TYR A 27 -6.47 -7.35 16.26
CA TYR A 27 -5.12 -6.89 16.58
C TYR A 27 -4.99 -5.37 16.69
N GLU A 28 -6.05 -4.69 17.11
CA GLU A 28 -6.14 -3.22 17.05
C GLU A 28 -4.94 -2.54 17.72
N HIS A 29 -4.54 -3.03 18.88
CA HIS A 29 -3.42 -2.51 19.67
C HIS A 29 -2.10 -2.45 18.87
N TYR A 30 -1.82 -3.45 18.01
CA TYR A 30 -0.63 -3.44 17.15
C TYR A 30 -0.66 -2.36 16.07
N PHE A 31 -1.86 -1.91 15.67
CA PHE A 31 -2.04 -0.85 14.68
C PHE A 31 -2.11 0.55 15.29
N GLN A 32 -2.31 0.65 16.61
CA GLN A 32 -2.25 1.92 17.34
C GLN A 32 -0.81 2.34 17.66
N GLN A 33 0.12 1.38 17.70
CA GLN A 33 1.55 1.61 17.95
C GLN A 33 2.29 1.95 16.64
N GLN A 34 3.33 2.79 16.73
CA GLN A 34 4.15 3.15 15.56
C GLN A 34 5.21 2.08 15.26
N HIS A 35 4.76 0.89 14.90
CA HIS A 35 5.65 -0.20 14.49
C HIS A 35 5.97 -0.16 12.99
N SER A 36 7.11 -0.73 12.61
CA SER A 36 7.36 -1.02 11.20
C SER A 36 6.32 -2.03 10.67
N ALA A 37 5.99 -1.97 9.38
CA ALA A 37 5.02 -2.92 8.81
C ALA A 37 5.53 -4.37 8.91
N ARG A 38 6.84 -4.57 8.78
CA ARG A 38 7.48 -5.89 8.92
C ARG A 38 7.30 -6.44 10.32
N PHE A 39 7.58 -5.63 11.34
CA PHE A 39 7.46 -6.05 12.74
C PHE A 39 6.01 -6.39 13.12
N THR A 40 5.03 -5.60 12.66
CA THR A 40 3.61 -5.92 12.85
C THR A 40 3.22 -7.28 12.24
N ILE A 41 3.75 -7.60 11.05
CA ILE A 41 3.49 -8.91 10.39
C ILE A 41 4.09 -10.04 11.21
N GLU A 42 5.34 -9.89 11.67
CA GLU A 42 6.04 -10.89 12.47
C GLU A 42 5.28 -11.20 13.77
N LEU A 43 4.86 -10.17 14.51
CA LEU A 43 4.06 -10.34 15.74
C LEU A 43 2.73 -11.06 15.49
N ILE A 44 2.00 -10.65 14.46
CA ILE A 44 0.68 -11.22 14.15
C ILE A 44 0.82 -12.66 13.65
N ASN A 45 1.74 -12.94 12.74
CA ASN A 45 1.92 -14.29 12.21
C ASN A 45 2.47 -15.24 13.28
N ALA A 46 3.32 -14.76 14.19
CA ALA A 46 3.78 -15.55 15.34
C ALA A 46 2.62 -15.92 16.27
N ASP A 47 1.72 -14.97 16.56
CA ASP A 47 0.52 -15.25 17.37
C ASP A 47 -0.47 -16.19 16.65
N LEU A 48 -0.68 -16.02 15.34
CA LEU A 48 -1.54 -16.90 14.55
C LEU A 48 -0.95 -18.31 14.38
N GLY A 49 0.38 -18.47 14.44
CA GLY A 49 1.09 -19.72 14.14
C GLY A 49 1.27 -19.99 12.64
N PHE A 50 0.81 -19.09 11.77
CA PHE A 50 0.84 -19.24 10.31
C PHE A 50 1.20 -17.93 9.62
N ALA A 51 1.90 -18.01 8.48
CA ALA A 51 2.32 -16.85 7.69
C ALA A 51 1.20 -16.36 6.74
N LEU A 52 0.04 -16.00 7.28
CA LEU A 52 -1.15 -15.62 6.49
C LEU A 52 -1.25 -14.10 6.24
N VAL A 53 -0.70 -13.27 7.12
CA VAL A 53 -0.75 -11.81 6.98
C VAL A 53 0.42 -11.33 6.13
N ASN A 54 0.12 -10.47 5.16
CA ASN A 54 1.12 -9.89 4.28
C ASN A 54 1.27 -8.37 4.47
N ARG A 55 2.28 -7.80 3.81
CA ARG A 55 2.58 -6.36 3.87
C ARG A 55 1.46 -5.48 3.31
N GLN A 56 0.71 -5.96 2.33
CA GLN A 56 -0.38 -5.19 1.73
C GLN A 56 -1.55 -5.05 2.71
N ASP A 57 -1.87 -6.09 3.47
CA ASP A 57 -2.92 -6.05 4.47
C ASP A 57 -2.60 -5.02 5.56
N VAL A 58 -1.36 -5.01 6.07
CA VAL A 58 -0.92 -4.01 7.07
C VAL A 58 -0.97 -2.59 6.53
N LYS A 59 -0.47 -2.36 5.31
CA LYS A 59 -0.53 -1.03 4.66
C LYS A 59 -1.97 -0.56 4.46
N TYR A 60 -2.82 -1.45 3.97
CA TYR A 60 -4.22 -1.16 3.74
C TYR A 60 -4.92 -0.78 5.04
N ILE A 61 -4.73 -1.56 6.10
CA ILE A 61 -5.33 -1.29 7.41
C ILE A 61 -4.87 0.07 7.93
N ARG A 62 -3.57 0.38 7.92
CA ARG A 62 -3.08 1.70 8.39
C ARG A 62 -3.69 2.87 7.61
N ALA A 63 -3.92 2.70 6.31
CA ALA A 63 -4.53 3.73 5.50
C ALA A 63 -6.05 3.89 5.76
N HIS A 64 -6.76 2.85 6.20
CA HIS A 64 -8.23 2.84 6.26
C HIS A 64 -8.80 2.69 7.67
N CYS A 65 -7.99 2.39 8.69
CA CYS A 65 -8.48 2.09 10.05
C CYS A 65 -9.21 3.26 10.71
N HIS A 66 -8.91 4.50 10.33
CA HIS A 66 -9.62 5.69 10.79
C HIS A 66 -11.12 5.66 10.46
N LEU A 67 -11.51 5.01 9.35
CA LEU A 67 -12.91 4.83 8.95
C LEU A 67 -13.65 3.77 9.79
N TRP A 68 -12.90 2.90 10.48
CA TRP A 68 -13.48 1.81 11.28
C TRP A 68 -13.58 2.16 12.76
N LYS A 69 -12.76 3.12 13.24
CA LYS A 69 -12.84 3.64 14.61
C LYS A 69 -14.11 4.44 14.87
N THR A 70 -14.70 5.05 13.84
CA THR A 70 -15.85 5.96 13.94
C THR A 70 -17.19 5.31 13.60
N ALA A 71 -17.19 4.08 13.07
CA ALA A 71 -18.41 3.40 12.66
C ALA A 71 -19.04 2.63 13.83
N PRO A 72 -20.30 2.91 14.21
CA PRO A 72 -21.06 2.06 15.12
C PRO A 72 -21.12 0.62 14.59
N PRO A 73 -21.13 -0.40 15.46
CA PRO A 73 -21.27 -1.78 15.04
C PRO A 73 -22.73 -2.04 14.69
N GLU A 74 -23.14 -1.87 13.42
CA GLU A 74 -24.18 -2.65 12.72
C GLU A 74 -24.61 -1.99 11.41
N THR A 75 -25.04 -2.83 10.45
CA THR A 75 -25.49 -2.55 9.06
C THR A 75 -24.40 -2.34 8.00
N ALA A 76 -23.56 -3.36 7.80
CA ALA A 76 -22.75 -3.48 6.58
C ALA A 76 -23.57 -4.17 5.46
N GLU A 77 -24.60 -3.50 4.95
CA GLU A 77 -25.10 -3.77 3.61
C GLU A 77 -24.32 -2.93 2.60
N THR A 78 -23.53 -3.65 1.80
CA THR A 78 -23.16 -3.38 0.42
C THR A 78 -23.19 -1.92 -0.04
N LYS A 79 -22.03 -1.26 0.03
CA LYS A 79 -21.69 -0.24 -0.97
C LYS A 79 -20.49 -0.73 -1.76
N GLN A 80 -20.80 -1.34 -2.91
CA GLN A 80 -19.84 -1.59 -3.97
C GLN A 80 -19.17 -0.26 -4.33
N HIS A 81 -17.87 -0.17 -4.09
CA HIS A 81 -17.09 0.99 -4.49
C HIS A 81 -16.79 0.84 -5.98
N THR A 82 -17.50 1.62 -6.79
CA THR A 82 -17.14 1.89 -8.18
C THR A 82 -15.72 2.46 -8.18
N VAL A 83 -14.79 1.73 -8.79
CA VAL A 83 -13.40 2.19 -8.95
C VAL A 83 -13.40 3.27 -10.02
N GLU A 84 -13.46 4.53 -9.63
CA GLU A 84 -13.08 5.64 -10.51
C GLU A 84 -11.59 5.50 -10.85
N LYS A 85 -11.33 5.07 -12.08
CA LYS A 85 -10.00 5.11 -12.69
C LYS A 85 -9.61 6.57 -12.90
N LYS A 86 -8.84 7.15 -11.97
CA LYS A 86 -8.13 8.39 -12.25
C LYS A 86 -7.00 8.09 -13.25
N SER A 87 -7.22 8.48 -14.50
CA SER A 87 -6.22 8.55 -15.56
C SER A 87 -5.01 9.37 -15.11
N LEU A 88 -3.87 8.71 -14.94
CA LEU A 88 -2.57 9.38 -14.89
C LEU A 88 -2.28 9.91 -16.31
N LYS A 89 -2.37 11.22 -16.52
CA LYS A 89 -1.73 11.87 -17.67
C LYS A 89 -0.21 11.82 -17.44
N LYS A 90 0.49 11.08 -18.30
CA LYS A 90 1.95 11.15 -18.42
C LYS A 90 2.29 12.48 -19.09
N GLU A 91 2.86 13.42 -18.35
CA GLU A 91 3.57 14.54 -18.95
C GLU A 91 4.92 14.02 -19.45
N ILE A 92 5.02 13.90 -20.77
CA ILE A 92 6.27 13.71 -21.50
C ILE A 92 6.75 15.13 -21.80
N TRP A 93 7.72 15.64 -21.04
CA TRP A 93 8.40 16.88 -21.39
C TRP A 93 9.60 16.54 -22.28
N THR A 94 9.42 16.72 -23.58
CA THR A 94 10.45 16.60 -24.61
C THR A 94 11.36 17.82 -24.54
N ASN A 95 12.64 17.64 -24.21
CA ASN A 95 13.65 18.68 -24.42
C ASN A 95 13.96 18.74 -25.92
N GLN A 96 13.41 19.74 -26.61
CA GLN A 96 13.77 20.05 -27.99
C GLN A 96 15.08 20.84 -28.03
N GLU A 97 16.00 20.25 -28.77
CA GLU A 97 17.24 20.76 -29.36
C GLU A 97 17.25 22.27 -29.66
N GLU A 98 17.98 23.04 -28.84
CA GLU A 98 18.64 24.26 -29.31
C GLU A 98 19.90 23.85 -30.08
N LEU A 99 19.69 23.48 -31.35
CA LEU A 99 20.72 23.38 -32.39
C LEU A 99 21.16 24.79 -32.76
N LYS A 100 22.22 25.30 -32.13
CA LYS A 100 23.05 26.41 -32.64
C LYS A 100 24.35 26.49 -31.85
N ASN A 101 25.37 25.77 -32.32
CA ASN A 101 26.76 26.20 -32.14
C ASN A 101 27.57 25.78 -33.37
N PRO A 102 28.18 26.72 -34.10
CA PRO A 102 28.90 26.45 -35.33
C PRO A 102 30.18 25.64 -35.06
N ILE A 103 30.41 24.67 -35.94
CA ILE A 103 31.60 23.83 -36.02
C ILE A 103 32.82 24.73 -36.25
N PHE A 104 33.63 24.93 -35.20
CA PHE A 104 35.00 25.46 -35.32
C PHE A 104 35.95 24.27 -35.44
N THR A 105 36.30 23.90 -36.67
CA THR A 105 37.36 22.93 -36.95
C THR A 105 38.71 23.56 -36.62
N GLY A 106 39.33 23.13 -35.53
CA GLY A 106 40.74 23.39 -35.28
C GLY A 106 41.61 22.56 -36.23
N SER A 107 42.63 23.19 -36.83
CA SER A 107 43.78 22.49 -37.41
C SER A 107 45.02 23.35 -37.25
N LYS A 108 45.73 23.09 -36.14
CA LYS A 108 47.19 22.92 -36.02
C LYS A 108 48.10 24.03 -36.60
N LEU A 109 48.64 24.85 -35.69
CA LEU A 109 49.97 25.46 -35.85
C LEU A 109 51.04 24.37 -35.62
N ASP A 110 52.01 24.25 -36.52
CA ASP A 110 53.43 24.53 -36.20
C ASP A 110 54.37 24.33 -37.40
N SER A 111 55.37 25.19 -37.40
CA SER A 111 56.47 25.48 -38.33
C SER A 111 57.40 24.32 -38.69
N LEU A 112 57.94 24.35 -39.92
CA LEU A 112 59.37 24.28 -40.26
C LEU A 112 59.60 24.55 -41.76
#